data_AF-A0A0B7C0K6-F1
#
_entry.id   AF-A0A0B7C0K6-F1
#
_cell.length_a   1.000
_cell.length_b   1.000
_cell.length_c   1.000
_cell.angle_alpha   90.00
_cell.angle_beta   90.00
_cell.angle_gamma   90.00
#
_symmetry.space_group_name_H-M   'P 1'
#
loop_
_entity.id
_entity.type
_entity.pdbx_description
1 polymer ?
#
loop_
_entity_poly.entity_id
_entity_poly.type
_entity_poly.pdbx_seq_one_letter_code
_entity_poly.pdbx_strand_id
1 'polypeptide(L)'
;VFNLDPDSGIISLVAALDRERNPSYNLTIIAYNPITPDLSTEATITVLVLDVNDNPPEFEHTSYKSTLQESAEVGALLKQVRAVSLDIGINANITYSLIAGNEQSKFAIDPQTGIITVAEQLDH
;
A
#
# COMPACT_ATOMS: atom_id res chain seq x y z
N VAL A 1 -21.04 6.61 9.03
CA VAL A 1 -19.57 6.65 9.25
C VAL A 1 -19.23 7.68 10.32
N PHE A 2 -19.75 8.91 10.20
CA PHE A 2 -19.64 9.94 11.23
C PHE A 2 -21.00 10.22 11.88
N ASN A 3 -20.96 10.66 13.13
CA ASN A 3 -22.10 11.21 13.88
C ASN A 3 -21.71 12.59 14.42
N LEU A 4 -22.60 13.57 14.27
CA LEU A 4 -22.47 14.89 14.88
C LEU A 4 -23.46 14.99 16.03
N ASP A 5 -22.95 15.25 17.23
CA ASP A 5 -23.78 15.55 18.38
C ASP A 5 -24.33 16.99 18.26
N PRO A 6 -25.67 17.17 18.26
CA PRO A 6 -26.29 18.47 17.95
C PRO A 6 -26.15 19.50 19.07
N ASP A 7 -25.93 19.07 20.32
CA ASP A 7 -25.84 19.96 21.48
C ASP A 7 -24.40 20.42 21.74
N SER A 8 -23.43 19.50 21.61
CA SER A 8 -22.01 19.75 21.86
C SER A 8 -21.21 20.09 20.61
N GLY A 9 -21.71 19.75 19.42
CA GLY A 9 -21.01 19.91 18.15
C GLY A 9 -19.87 18.91 17.93
N ILE A 10 -19.74 17.87 18.77
CA ILE A 10 -18.69 16.87 18.66
C ILE A 10 -18.99 15.92 17.50
N ILE A 11 -18.00 15.74 16.62
CA ILE A 11 -18.03 14.73 15.56
C ILE A 11 -17.31 13.48 16.05
N SER A 12 -17.97 12.34 15.93
CA SER A 12 -17.46 11.03 16.35
C SER A 12 -17.61 10.00 15.23
N LEU A 13 -16.80 8.95 15.28
CA LEU A 13 -16.93 7.81 14.39
C LEU A 13 -17.96 6.83 14.93
N VAL A 14 -18.83 6.34 14.04
CA VAL A 14 -19.78 5.25 14.36
C VAL A 14 -19.37 3.92 13.73
N ALA A 15 -18.35 3.93 12.87
CA ALA A 15 -17.76 2.75 12.25
C ALA A 15 -16.27 3.02 11.98
N ALA A 16 -15.48 1.94 11.87
CA ALA A 16 -14.08 2.04 11.47
C ALA A 16 -13.95 2.67 10.07
N LEU A 17 -12.89 3.44 9.88
CA LEU A 17 -12.50 3.97 8.58
C LEU A 17 -11.56 2.99 7.91
N ASP A 18 -11.61 2.97 6.59
CA ASP A 18 -10.79 2.15 5.70
C ASP A 18 -10.33 3.09 4.58
N ARG A 19 -9.02 3.34 4.52
CA ARG A 19 -8.44 4.33 3.60
C ARG A 19 -8.44 3.79 2.17
N GLU A 20 -8.18 2.50 2.00
CA GLU A 20 -8.17 1.80 0.71
C GLU A 20 -9.54 1.88 0.05
N ARG A 21 -10.61 1.86 0.85
CA ARG A 21 -11.97 2.06 0.38
C ARG A 21 -12.35 3.52 0.16
N ASN A 22 -12.05 4.40 1.12
CA ASN A 22 -12.37 5.83 1.05
C ASN A 22 -11.28 6.67 1.75
N PRO A 23 -10.42 7.37 0.99
CA PRO A 23 -9.29 8.10 1.56
C PRO A 23 -9.69 9.45 2.17
N SER A 24 -10.88 9.98 1.85
CA SER A 24 -11.34 11.25 2.39
C SER A 24 -12.86 11.38 2.41
N TYR A 25 -13.34 12.28 3.27
CA TYR A 25 -14.75 12.63 3.39
C TYR A 25 -14.90 14.15 3.44
N ASN A 26 -15.92 14.67 2.78
CA ASN A 26 -16.34 16.07 2.92
C ASN A 26 -17.68 16.10 3.66
N LEU A 27 -17.65 16.62 4.88
CA LEU A 27 -18.81 16.74 5.75
C LEU A 27 -19.33 18.17 5.67
N THR A 28 -20.54 18.36 5.15
CA THR A 28 -21.24 19.64 5.22
C THR A 28 -22.09 19.66 6.49
N ILE A 29 -21.83 20.64 7.35
CA ILE A 29 -22.52 20.84 8.61
C ILE A 29 -23.38 22.08 8.47
N ILE A 30 -24.64 21.95 8.88
CA ILE A 30 -25.62 23.04 8.87
C ILE A 30 -25.96 23.37 10.32
N ALA A 31 -25.75 24.63 10.69
CA ALA A 31 -26.27 25.18 11.94
C ALA A 31 -27.47 26.06 11.61
N TYR A 32 -28.60 25.85 12.30
CA TYR A 32 -29.83 26.60 12.08
C TYR A 32 -30.47 27.03 13.40
N ASN A 33 -31.26 28.10 13.37
CA ASN A 33 -32.09 28.48 14.51
C ASN A 33 -33.33 27.57 14.58
N PRO A 34 -33.59 26.84 15.68
CA PRO A 34 -34.75 25.96 15.81
C PRO A 34 -36.10 26.66 15.64
N ILE A 35 -36.18 27.96 15.93
CA ILE A 35 -37.41 28.77 15.85
C ILE A 35 -37.60 29.35 14.43
N THR A 36 -36.51 29.62 13.73
CA THR A 36 -36.51 30.16 12.35
C THR A 36 -35.51 29.39 11.50
N PRO A 37 -35.87 28.19 11.00
CA PRO A 37 -34.95 27.31 10.29
C PRO A 37 -34.32 27.93 9.03
N ASP A 38 -35.01 28.89 8.41
CA ASP A 38 -34.51 29.66 7.26
C ASP A 38 -33.26 30.50 7.59
N LEU A 39 -32.98 30.72 8.89
CA LEU A 39 -31.73 31.29 9.36
C LEU A 39 -30.73 30.16 9.64
N SER A 40 -30.04 29.73 8.60
CA SER A 40 -29.00 28.72 8.66
C SER A 40 -27.66 29.20 8.09
N THR A 41 -26.59 28.57 8.54
CA THR A 41 -25.24 28.70 7.96
C THR A 41 -24.64 27.33 7.75
N GLU A 42 -23.76 27.21 6.77
CA GLU A 42 -23.11 25.96 6.42
C GLU A 42 -21.59 26.08 6.57
N ALA A 43 -20.95 25.00 6.99
CA ALA A 43 -19.50 24.84 7.01
C ALA A 43 -19.12 23.47 6.46
N THR A 44 -18.00 23.39 5.75
CA THR A 44 -17.48 22.14 5.20
C THR A 44 -16.23 21.72 5.95
N ILE A 45 -16.20 20.47 6.41
CA ILE A 45 -15.05 19.83 7.03
C ILE A 45 -14.53 18.74 6.10
N THR A 46 -13.26 18.84 5.72
CA THR A 46 -12.56 17.78 4.98
C THR A 46 -11.81 16.88 5.96
N VAL A 47 -12.21 15.62 6.03
CA VAL A 47 -11.55 14.58 6.81
C VAL A 47 -10.66 13.77 5.88
N LEU A 48 -9.35 13.71 6.18
CA LEU A 48 -8.39 12.86 5.49
C LEU A 48 -8.13 11.61 6.32
N VAL A 49 -8.29 10.44 5.72
CA VAL A 49 -8.01 9.15 6.37
C VAL A 49 -6.52 8.86 6.22
N LEU A 50 -5.84 8.66 7.34
CA LEU A 50 -4.43 8.28 7.33
C LEU A 50 -4.27 6.79 7.08
N ASP A 51 -3.20 6.44 6.39
CA ASP A 51 -2.84 5.07 6.04
C ASP A 51 -2.30 4.31 7.26
N VAL A 52 -2.62 3.03 7.32
CA VAL A 52 -2.04 2.06 8.25
C VAL A 52 -1.48 0.89 7.44
N ASN A 53 -0.46 0.20 7.96
CA ASN A 53 0.11 -0.96 7.27
C ASN A 53 -0.75 -2.20 7.56
N ASP A 54 -1.84 -2.36 6.83
CA ASP A 54 -2.76 -3.49 6.94
C ASP A 54 -2.95 -4.26 5.62
N ASN A 55 -2.31 -3.84 4.52
CA ASN A 55 -2.29 -4.58 3.26
C ASN A 55 -0.88 -5.13 2.97
N PRO A 56 -0.60 -6.39 3.32
CA PRO A 56 0.71 -6.99 3.07
C PRO A 56 1.02 -7.05 1.57
N PRO A 57 2.30 -6.95 1.16
CA PRO A 57 2.67 -7.05 -0.24
C PRO A 57 2.29 -8.39 -0.88
N GLU A 58 1.67 -8.35 -2.05
CA GLU A 58 1.31 -9.53 -2.84
C GLU A 58 2.06 -9.56 -4.18
N PHE A 59 2.64 -10.72 -4.53
CA PHE A 59 3.27 -10.90 -5.84
C PHE A 59 2.23 -10.94 -6.97
N GLU A 60 2.54 -10.33 -8.11
CA GLU A 60 1.66 -10.33 -9.30
C GLU A 60 1.40 -11.73 -9.87
N HIS A 61 2.31 -12.66 -9.61
CA HIS A 61 2.22 -14.04 -10.05
C HIS A 61 2.53 -14.99 -8.90
N THR A 62 1.78 -16.09 -8.82
CA THR A 62 2.01 -17.16 -7.83
C THR A 62 3.31 -17.92 -8.07
N SER A 63 3.85 -17.88 -9.29
CA SER A 63 5.16 -18.43 -9.61
C SER A 63 5.79 -17.68 -10.77
N TYR A 64 7.11 -17.51 -10.69
CA TYR A 64 7.93 -16.94 -11.75
C TYR A 64 8.83 -18.03 -12.31
N LYS A 65 8.86 -18.16 -13.64
CA LYS A 65 9.74 -19.12 -14.34
C LYS A 65 10.61 -18.36 -15.32
N SER A 66 11.89 -18.72 -15.36
CA SER A 66 12.85 -18.21 -16.33
C SER A 66 13.84 -19.32 -16.66
N THR A 67 14.47 -19.22 -17.82
CA THR A 67 15.50 -20.16 -18.29
C THR A 67 16.73 -19.34 -18.65
N LEU A 68 17.90 -19.83 -18.25
CA LEU A 68 19.17 -19.17 -18.49
C LEU A 68 20.20 -20.20 -18.96
N GLN A 69 21.13 -19.77 -19.80
CA GLN A 69 22.27 -20.60 -20.20
C GLN A 69 23.28 -20.67 -19.05
N GLU A 70 23.90 -21.84 -18.86
CA GLU A 70 24.99 -22.01 -17.88
C GLU A 70 26.19 -21.09 -18.15
N SER A 71 26.39 -20.73 -19.43
CA SER A 71 27.43 -19.80 -19.87
C SER A 71 27.09 -18.32 -19.63
N ALA A 72 26.00 -18.03 -18.91
CA ALA A 72 25.63 -16.66 -18.60
C ALA A 72 26.68 -16.00 -17.69
N GLU A 73 27.05 -14.77 -18.05
CA GLU A 73 28.01 -13.99 -17.27
C GLU A 73 27.44 -13.58 -15.91
N VAL A 74 28.34 -13.38 -14.94
CA VAL A 74 27.98 -12.76 -13.65
C VAL A 74 27.40 -11.36 -13.92
N GLY A 75 26.26 -11.07 -13.30
CA GLY A 75 25.47 -9.86 -13.54
C GLY A 75 24.39 -10.03 -14.61
N ALA A 76 24.32 -11.16 -15.32
CA ALA A 76 23.26 -11.41 -16.28
C ALA A 76 21.88 -11.37 -15.61
N LEU A 77 20.95 -10.65 -16.23
CA LEU A 77 19.58 -10.51 -15.74
C LEU A 77 18.79 -11.78 -16.03
N LEU A 78 18.21 -12.37 -14.98
CA LEU A 78 17.38 -13.57 -15.08
C LEU A 78 15.89 -13.21 -15.22
N LYS A 79 15.38 -12.42 -14.28
CA LYS A 79 13.96 -12.05 -14.18
C LYS A 79 13.79 -10.91 -13.18
N GLN A 80 12.78 -10.06 -13.39
CA GLN A 80 12.29 -9.16 -12.36
C GLN A 80 11.00 -9.73 -11.78
N VAL A 81 10.94 -9.84 -10.45
CA VAL A 81 9.71 -10.15 -9.72
C VAL A 81 9.07 -8.84 -9.24
N ARG A 82 7.74 -8.83 -9.14
CA ARG A 82 7.00 -7.65 -8.69
C ARG A 82 5.95 -8.04 -7.66
N ALA A 83 5.97 -7.33 -6.55
CA ALA A 83 4.90 -7.34 -5.57
C ALA A 83 4.29 -5.95 -5.45
N VAL A 84 3.04 -5.89 -4.99
CA VAL A 84 2.25 -4.66 -4.84
C VAL A 84 1.53 -4.72 -3.48
N SER A 85 1.50 -3.60 -2.76
CA SER A 85 0.63 -3.39 -1.60
C SER A 85 -0.42 -2.33 -1.97
N LEU A 86 -1.59 -2.42 -1.35
CA LEU A 86 -2.66 -1.42 -1.51
C LEU A 86 -2.48 -0.19 -0.60
N ASP A 87 -1.57 -0.28 0.38
CA ASP A 87 -1.19 0.82 1.27
C ASP A 87 -0.50 1.96 0.48
N ILE A 88 -0.09 3.04 1.16
CA ILE A 88 0.63 4.15 0.53
C ILE A 88 1.89 4.58 1.29
N GLY A 89 2.76 5.32 0.61
CA GLY A 89 3.96 5.90 1.21
C GLY A 89 4.90 4.83 1.76
N ILE A 90 5.28 4.97 3.04
CA ILE A 90 6.23 4.05 3.68
C ILE A 90 5.63 2.65 3.90
N ASN A 91 4.31 2.55 4.08
CA ASN A 91 3.63 1.28 4.31
C ASN A 91 3.58 0.44 3.02
N ALA A 92 3.58 1.10 1.86
CA ALA A 92 3.69 0.45 0.55
C ALA A 92 5.14 0.16 0.10
N ASN A 93 6.14 0.44 0.94
CA ASN A 93 7.54 0.23 0.56
C ASN A 93 7.91 -1.26 0.67
N ILE A 94 8.34 -1.85 -0.44
CA ILE A 94 8.58 -3.30 -0.54
C ILE A 94 10.08 -3.57 -0.60
N THR A 95 10.51 -4.59 0.13
CA THR A 95 11.89 -5.09 0.08
C THR A 95 11.91 -6.57 -0.28
N TYR A 96 12.76 -6.94 -1.24
CA TYR A 96 12.88 -8.30 -1.74
C TYR A 96 14.11 -9.03 -1.17
N SER A 97 13.98 -10.34 -0.95
CA SER A 97 15.08 -11.21 -0.53
C SER A 97 14.87 -12.65 -1.03
N LEU A 98 15.97 -13.38 -1.25
CA LEU A 98 15.95 -14.81 -1.54
C LEU A 98 16.05 -15.58 -0.22
N ILE A 99 15.02 -16.37 0.11
CA ILE A 99 14.91 -17.03 1.42
C ILE A 99 15.33 -18.51 1.42
N ALA A 100 15.39 -19.16 0.25
CA ALA A 100 15.70 -20.59 0.12
C ALA A 100 16.14 -20.92 -1.32
N GLY A 101 16.81 -22.06 -1.53
CA GLY A 101 17.18 -22.58 -2.86
C GLY A 101 18.33 -21.84 -3.54
N ASN A 102 19.07 -21.03 -2.78
CA ASN A 102 20.22 -20.26 -3.24
C ASN A 102 21.39 -20.39 -2.25
N GLU A 103 21.62 -21.59 -1.72
CA GLU A 103 22.59 -21.87 -0.66
C GLU A 103 24.03 -21.60 -1.11
N GLN A 104 24.29 -21.72 -2.41
CA GLN A 104 25.59 -21.42 -3.03
C GLN A 104 25.73 -19.94 -3.44
N SER A 105 24.75 -19.08 -3.14
CA SER A 105 24.75 -17.66 -3.55
C SER A 105 24.97 -17.43 -5.05
N LYS A 106 24.51 -18.37 -5.90
CA LYS A 106 24.66 -18.27 -7.37
C LYS A 106 23.79 -17.18 -7.97
N PHE A 107 22.75 -16.75 -7.27
CA PHE A 107 21.85 -15.67 -7.67
C PHE A 107 21.83 -14.55 -6.63
N ALA A 108 21.58 -13.32 -7.09
CA ALA A 108 21.30 -12.18 -6.24
C ALA A 108 19.93 -11.59 -6.61
N ILE A 109 19.27 -10.95 -5.64
CA ILE A 109 18.09 -10.13 -5.88
C ILE A 109 18.36 -8.72 -5.38
N ASP A 110 18.05 -7.73 -6.22
CA ASP A 110 18.07 -6.35 -5.80
C ASP A 110 16.87 -6.08 -4.86
N PRO A 111 17.11 -5.59 -3.64
CA PRO A 111 16.08 -5.47 -2.62
C PRO A 111 15.01 -4.42 -2.94
N GLN A 112 15.26 -3.46 -3.82
CA GLN A 112 14.31 -2.39 -4.14
C GLN A 112 13.55 -2.66 -5.44
N THR A 113 14.22 -3.27 -6.42
CA THR A 113 13.67 -3.46 -7.77
C THR A 113 13.12 -4.86 -8.00
N GLY A 114 13.50 -5.84 -7.18
CA GLY A 114 13.13 -7.25 -7.37
C GLY A 114 13.80 -7.90 -8.58
N ILE A 115 14.85 -7.27 -9.13
CA ILE A 115 15.62 -7.83 -10.24
C ILE A 115 16.52 -8.94 -9.71
N ILE A 116 16.40 -10.13 -10.30
CA ILE A 116 17.24 -11.28 -10.03
C ILE A 116 18.34 -11.37 -11.08
N THR A 117 19.58 -11.49 -10.64
CA THR A 117 20.77 -11.61 -11.48
C THR A 117 21.62 -12.82 -11.10
N VAL A 118 22.49 -13.22 -12.01
CA VAL A 118 23.58 -14.18 -11.73
C VAL A 118 24.62 -13.50 -10.83
N ALA A 119 24.93 -14.10 -9.69
CA ALA A 119 25.93 -13.60 -8.75
C ALA A 119 27.26 -14.35 -8.83
N GLU A 120 27.24 -15.58 -9.35
CA GLU A 120 28.43 -16.41 -9.53
C GLU A 120 28.27 -17.29 -10.78
N GLN A 121 29.39 -17.73 -11.36
CA GLN A 121 29.39 -18.60 -12.53
C GLN A 121 28.58 -19.87 -12.27
N LEU A 122 27.73 -20.22 -13.24
CA LEU A 122 26.77 -21.32 -13.17
C LEU A 122 27.31 -22.64 -13.73
N ASP A 123 28.58 -22.67 -14.14
CA ASP A 123 29.17 -23.86 -14.76
C ASP A 123 29.24 -25.05 -13.81
N HIS A 124 29.24 -26.24 -14.43
CA HIS A 124 29.63 -27.49 -13.84
C HIS A 124 30.38 -28.35 -14.87
#